data_AF-A0A165ETA7-F1
#
_entry.id   AF-A0A165ETA7-F1
#
_cell.length_a   1.000
_cell.length_b   1.000
_cell.length_c   1.000
_cell.angle_alpha   90.00
_cell.angle_beta   90.00
_cell.angle_gamma   90.00
#
_symmetry.space_group_name_H-M   'P 1'
#
loop_
_entity.id
_entity.type
_entity.pdbx_description
1 polymer ?
#
loop_
_entity_poly.entity_id
_entity_poly.type
_entity_poly.pdbx_seq_one_letter_code
_entity_poly.pdbx_strand_id
1 'polypeptide(L)'
;MFEEPYKDRPENEQRYRFSFYSNAVGTAIHAKTLTDLPGPSQTFADLFRGVMKDGPTMPEERDRSGTATPSDPGPAGKSASFTTSAHGVPHDDDEQSTWWLDVLCPTEEEMRLLSKVFGIHPLTTEDILTEETREKIELFRNYYLVCFRSFDQDPYSPTHLEPLNMYIVVFREGTLSFHFQSTNHPQNVRRRIKQLRDYINVTSDWISYALIDDITDAFGPLIQSIEYEVDNIDELVLILSPNDRSDMLRRIGTCRKKVMGLLRLMGNKADVVKGLAKRCNENWSIAPKSDIGLYLSDIQDHLITMTQNLNHYEKILSRSHSNYLAQISIEMTDANNQINDVLSKLTALGTVLVPMNLITGLWGMNVHVPGMDDQTTYRWFGGIIGVLVAFALAGSYLAYKLMRNPRQ
;
A
#
# COMPACT_ATOMS: atom_id res chain seq x y z
N MET A 1 -5.81 2.70 -26.76
CA MET A 1 -7.11 3.28 -26.37
C MET A 1 -7.14 3.23 -24.86
N PHE A 2 -6.52 4.23 -24.23
CA PHE A 2 -6.37 4.35 -22.78
C PHE A 2 -7.34 5.43 -22.35
N GLU A 3 -8.38 5.07 -21.61
CA GLU A 3 -9.21 6.03 -20.89
C GLU A 3 -8.44 6.50 -19.66
N GLU A 4 -8.19 7.81 -19.56
CA GLU A 4 -7.80 8.47 -18.31
C GLU A 4 -9.03 8.58 -17.41
N PRO A 5 -9.01 8.11 -16.15
CA PRO A 5 -10.10 8.38 -15.22
C PRO A 5 -9.57 9.17 -14.02
N TYR A 6 -9.16 10.45 -14.18
CA TYR A 6 -8.81 11.25 -12.99
C TYR A 6 -8.88 12.78 -13.19
N LYS A 7 -9.94 13.30 -13.83
CA LYS A 7 -10.09 14.76 -13.99
C LYS A 7 -11.37 15.41 -13.52
N ASP A 8 -12.30 14.68 -12.92
CA ASP A 8 -13.49 15.27 -12.31
C ASP A 8 -13.78 14.66 -10.93
N ARG A 9 -12.97 15.04 -9.93
CA ARG A 9 -13.50 15.06 -8.55
C ARG A 9 -14.13 16.44 -8.35
N PRO A 10 -15.45 16.56 -8.12
CA PRO A 10 -16.01 17.84 -7.75
C PRO A 10 -15.41 18.27 -6.40
N GLU A 11 -14.72 19.41 -6.37
CA GLU A 11 -14.20 20.10 -5.16
C GLU A 11 -15.28 20.37 -4.08
N ASN A 12 -16.53 19.99 -4.31
CA ASN A 12 -17.67 20.24 -3.43
C ASN A 12 -17.92 19.16 -2.37
N GLU A 13 -17.38 17.95 -2.49
CA GLU A 13 -17.62 16.88 -1.49
C GLU A 13 -16.81 17.07 -0.20
N GLN A 14 -15.67 17.76 -0.26
CA GLN A 14 -14.78 18.03 0.89
C GLN A 14 -15.36 19.02 1.94
N ARG A 15 -16.60 19.49 1.76
CA ARG A 15 -17.25 20.45 2.66
C ARG A 15 -18.19 19.82 3.70
N TYR A 16 -18.54 18.54 3.57
CA TYR A 16 -19.51 17.90 4.47
C TYR A 16 -18.78 17.15 5.59
N ARG A 17 -19.15 17.46 6.84
CA ARG A 17 -18.58 16.82 8.04
C ARG A 17 -19.44 15.66 8.52
N PHE A 18 -20.71 15.63 8.15
CA PHE A 18 -21.67 14.62 8.58
C PHE A 18 -22.31 13.97 7.36
N SER A 19 -22.35 12.65 7.35
CA SER A 19 -23.04 11.88 6.33
C SER A 19 -23.96 10.86 6.98
N PHE A 20 -25.25 10.92 6.65
CA PHE A 20 -26.26 10.02 7.20
C PHE A 20 -26.83 9.11 6.11
N TYR A 21 -26.93 7.82 6.40
CA TYR A 21 -27.56 6.80 5.58
C TYR A 21 -28.64 6.09 6.39
N SER A 22 -29.75 5.73 5.75
CA SER A 22 -30.77 4.85 6.31
C SER A 22 -31.41 4.02 5.21
N ASN A 23 -31.75 2.77 5.52
CA ASN A 23 -32.46 1.87 4.61
C ASN A 23 -33.80 2.47 4.13
N ALA A 24 -34.45 3.29 4.95
CA ALA A 24 -35.72 3.95 4.65
C ALA A 24 -35.60 5.07 3.60
N VAL A 25 -34.49 5.81 3.58
CA VAL A 25 -34.30 6.99 2.72
C VAL A 25 -33.64 6.61 1.39
N GLY A 26 -32.90 5.49 1.33
CA GLY A 26 -32.26 4.97 0.11
C GLY A 26 -31.13 5.84 -0.48
N THR A 27 -31.03 7.11 -0.08
CA THR A 27 -29.97 8.06 -0.45
C THR A 27 -29.31 8.66 0.79
N ALA A 28 -27.99 8.84 0.74
CA ALA A 28 -27.25 9.48 1.83
C ALA A 28 -27.50 11.00 1.88
N ILE A 29 -27.61 11.54 3.09
CA ILE A 29 -27.76 12.97 3.38
C ILE A 29 -26.42 13.51 3.87
N HIS A 30 -25.98 14.64 3.32
CA HIS A 30 -24.70 15.26 3.66
C HIS A 30 -24.90 16.64 4.26
N ALA A 31 -24.23 16.92 5.39
CA ALA A 31 -24.38 18.13 6.16
C ALA A 31 -23.04 18.67 6.69
N LYS A 32 -22.97 19.99 6.93
CA LYS A 32 -21.80 20.65 7.53
C LYS A 32 -21.84 20.61 9.05
N THR A 33 -23.05 20.70 9.61
CA THR A 33 -23.30 20.66 11.05
C THR A 33 -24.32 19.57 11.36
N LEU A 34 -24.27 19.01 12.57
CA LEU A 34 -25.21 17.98 13.00
C LEU A 34 -26.68 18.45 12.94
N THR A 35 -26.92 19.75 13.11
CA THR A 35 -28.25 20.38 13.07
C THR A 35 -28.85 20.50 11.68
N ASP A 36 -28.01 20.45 10.63
CA ASP A 36 -28.46 20.56 9.23
C ASP A 36 -28.85 19.19 8.63
N LEU A 37 -28.66 18.09 9.37
CA LEU A 37 -29.05 16.74 8.93
C LEU A 37 -30.57 16.55 8.77
N PRO A 38 -31.42 16.92 9.76
CA PRO A 38 -32.87 16.79 9.62
C PRO A 38 -33.46 17.83 8.65
N GLY A 39 -34.47 17.43 7.88
CA GLY A 39 -35.23 18.34 7.01
C GLY A 39 -36.02 19.40 7.80
N PRO A 40 -36.53 20.46 7.15
CA PRO A 40 -37.16 21.64 7.79
C PRO A 40 -38.40 21.36 8.66
N SER A 41 -38.91 20.12 8.67
CA SER A 41 -40.04 19.66 9.49
C SER A 41 -39.80 18.31 10.18
N GLN A 42 -38.54 17.86 10.26
CA GLN A 42 -38.13 16.59 10.84
C GLN A 42 -37.31 16.84 12.11
N THR A 43 -37.48 16.03 13.15
CA THR A 43 -36.57 16.08 14.31
C THR A 43 -35.36 15.18 14.10
N PHE A 44 -34.28 15.44 14.84
CA PHE A 44 -33.11 14.55 14.81
C PHE A 44 -33.48 13.11 15.18
N ALA A 45 -34.42 12.89 16.11
CA ALA A 45 -34.89 11.57 16.49
C ALA A 45 -35.69 10.86 15.36
N ASP A 46 -36.38 11.61 14.51
CA ASP A 46 -37.16 11.05 13.41
C ASP A 46 -36.26 10.46 12.31
N LEU A 47 -35.03 10.96 12.15
CA LEU A 47 -34.02 10.38 11.24
C LEU A 47 -33.69 8.93 11.63
N PHE A 48 -33.54 8.66 12.92
CA PHE A 48 -33.14 7.33 13.44
C PHE A 48 -34.31 6.36 13.56
N ARG A 49 -35.55 6.85 13.59
CA ARG A 49 -36.76 6.02 13.65
C ARG A 49 -37.29 5.60 12.28
N GLY A 50 -36.71 6.10 11.20
CA GLY A 50 -37.16 5.82 9.83
C GLY A 50 -38.53 6.42 9.47
N VAL A 51 -39.11 7.28 10.31
CA VAL A 51 -40.43 7.88 10.08
C VAL A 51 -40.25 9.19 9.32
N MET A 52 -40.52 9.17 8.02
CA MET A 52 -40.78 10.40 7.26
C MET A 52 -42.23 10.82 7.52
N LYS A 53 -42.46 12.00 8.10
CA LYS A 53 -43.72 12.70 7.91
C LYS A 53 -43.69 13.29 6.50
N ASP A 54 -44.63 12.84 5.66
CA ASP A 54 -44.83 13.24 4.26
C ASP A 54 -44.23 14.62 3.91
N GLY A 55 -43.17 14.62 3.09
CA GLY A 55 -42.74 15.81 2.38
C GLY A 55 -43.75 16.17 1.29
N PRO A 56 -43.83 17.45 0.87
CA PRO A 56 -44.88 17.91 -0.02
C PRO A 56 -44.81 17.13 -1.34
N THR A 57 -45.94 16.54 -1.72
CA THR A 57 -46.17 15.97 -3.05
C THR A 57 -45.84 17.06 -4.07
N MET A 58 -44.72 16.88 -4.78
CA MET A 58 -44.50 17.61 -6.02
C MET A 58 -45.64 17.23 -6.97
N PRO A 59 -46.32 18.19 -7.61
CA PRO A 59 -47.39 17.84 -8.53
C PRO A 59 -46.76 17.13 -9.72
N GLU A 60 -47.16 15.88 -9.97
CA GLU A 60 -46.94 15.25 -11.26
C GLU A 60 -47.53 16.16 -12.34
N GLU A 61 -46.67 16.65 -13.24
CA GLU A 61 -47.08 17.25 -14.50
C GLU A 61 -47.90 16.20 -15.27
N ARG A 62 -49.22 16.35 -15.19
CA ARG A 62 -50.15 15.67 -16.09
C ARG A 62 -49.93 16.22 -17.49
N ASP A 63 -49.23 15.44 -18.29
CA ASP A 63 -49.13 15.62 -19.72
C ASP A 63 -50.54 15.62 -20.33
N ARG A 64 -50.93 16.76 -20.89
CA ARG A 64 -52.14 16.93 -21.67
C ARG A 64 -51.81 16.54 -23.11
N SER A 65 -52.29 15.39 -23.57
CA SER A 65 -52.70 15.25 -24.97
C SER A 65 -53.93 14.35 -25.05
N GLY A 66 -54.98 14.89 -25.66
CA GLY A 66 -56.26 14.21 -25.79
C GLY A 66 -56.36 13.40 -27.06
N THR A 67 -57.27 12.43 -27.07
CA THR A 67 -58.29 12.31 -28.11
C THR A 67 -59.38 11.35 -27.64
N ALA A 68 -60.62 11.80 -27.77
CA ALA A 68 -61.82 11.05 -27.47
C ALA A 68 -62.30 10.26 -28.70
N THR A 69 -62.92 9.10 -28.49
CA THR A 69 -64.22 8.73 -29.09
C THR A 69 -64.83 7.48 -28.42
N PRO A 70 -66.18 7.31 -28.42
CA PRO A 70 -66.90 6.46 -27.48
C PRO A 70 -67.64 5.25 -28.13
N SER A 71 -67.86 4.16 -27.38
CA SER A 71 -68.93 3.17 -27.65
C SER A 71 -69.11 2.14 -26.51
N ASP A 72 -70.10 2.39 -25.63
CA ASP A 72 -71.26 1.56 -25.16
C ASP A 72 -71.24 -0.02 -25.12
N PRO A 73 -72.21 -0.73 -24.46
CA PRO A 73 -71.95 -1.42 -23.17
C PRO A 73 -72.31 -2.94 -23.08
N GLY A 74 -71.64 -3.64 -22.13
CA GLY A 74 -72.10 -4.86 -21.39
C GLY A 74 -71.98 -6.25 -22.06
N PRO A 75 -72.19 -7.39 -21.35
CA PRO A 75 -72.29 -7.61 -19.90
C PRO A 75 -71.40 -8.76 -19.34
N ALA A 76 -71.34 -8.82 -18.01
CA ALA A 76 -70.97 -9.88 -17.08
C ALA A 76 -70.50 -11.27 -17.60
N GLY A 77 -69.30 -11.68 -17.18
CA GLY A 77 -68.83 -13.06 -17.13
C GLY A 77 -67.96 -13.30 -15.89
N LYS A 78 -68.51 -13.99 -14.89
CA LYS A 78 -67.79 -14.48 -13.70
C LYS A 78 -66.84 -15.59 -14.10
N SER A 79 -65.56 -15.55 -13.70
CA SER A 79 -64.84 -16.77 -13.31
C SER A 79 -63.51 -16.46 -12.58
N ALA A 80 -63.42 -17.05 -11.38
CA ALA A 80 -62.22 -17.52 -10.68
C ALA A 80 -61.06 -16.54 -10.40
N SER A 81 -61.11 -15.97 -9.20
CA SER A 81 -59.96 -15.52 -8.41
C SER A 81 -59.00 -16.68 -8.14
N PHE A 82 -57.78 -16.61 -8.69
CA PHE A 82 -56.62 -17.30 -8.13
C PHE A 82 -55.91 -16.33 -7.17
N THR A 83 -56.27 -16.41 -5.90
CA THR A 83 -55.45 -15.86 -4.81
C THR A 83 -54.25 -16.78 -4.63
N THR A 84 -53.12 -16.42 -5.23
CA THR A 84 -51.82 -16.92 -4.77
C THR A 84 -51.39 -16.05 -3.60
N SER A 85 -51.74 -16.49 -2.40
CA SER A 85 -51.14 -16.03 -1.15
C SER A 85 -49.65 -16.36 -1.20
N ALA A 86 -48.83 -15.39 -1.59
CA ALA A 86 -47.41 -15.43 -1.31
C ALA A 86 -47.26 -15.39 0.23
N HIS A 87 -46.84 -16.51 0.80
CA HIS A 87 -46.40 -16.58 2.18
C HIS A 87 -45.28 -15.55 2.37
N GLY A 88 -45.63 -14.42 2.98
CA GLY A 88 -44.65 -13.48 3.53
C GLY A 88 -43.90 -14.20 4.64
N VAL A 89 -42.60 -14.38 4.43
CA VAL A 89 -41.65 -14.56 5.53
C VAL A 89 -41.83 -13.32 6.43
N PRO A 90 -41.91 -13.46 7.77
CA PRO A 90 -41.97 -12.29 8.64
C PRO A 90 -40.65 -11.53 8.45
N HIS A 91 -40.70 -10.37 7.80
CA HIS A 91 -39.58 -9.44 7.78
C HIS A 91 -39.57 -8.82 9.19
N ASP A 92 -38.55 -9.10 9.99
CA ASP A 92 -38.38 -8.42 11.28
C ASP A 92 -38.35 -6.91 11.02
N ASP A 93 -39.29 -6.16 11.62
CA ASP A 93 -39.43 -4.70 11.47
C ASP A 93 -38.13 -3.93 11.87
N ASP A 94 -37.27 -4.56 12.68
CA ASP A 94 -35.98 -4.01 13.13
C ASP A 94 -34.97 -3.82 11.96
N GLU A 95 -35.06 -4.59 10.87
CA GLU A 95 -34.07 -4.55 9.78
C GLU A 95 -34.33 -3.43 8.75
N GLN A 96 -35.57 -2.92 8.68
CA GLN A 96 -35.93 -1.79 7.82
C GLN A 96 -35.44 -0.44 8.34
N SER A 97 -35.06 -0.34 9.61
CA SER A 97 -34.64 0.92 10.24
C SER A 97 -33.13 1.08 10.41
N THR A 98 -32.29 0.22 9.82
CA THR A 98 -30.83 0.34 9.94
C THR A 98 -30.36 1.71 9.44
N TRP A 99 -29.57 2.39 10.27
CA TRP A 99 -29.00 3.70 9.97
C TRP A 99 -27.49 3.72 10.18
N TRP A 100 -26.83 4.66 9.52
CA TRP A 100 -25.40 4.91 9.68
C TRP A 100 -25.11 6.40 9.62
N LEU A 101 -24.44 6.92 10.65
CA LEU A 101 -23.96 8.29 10.69
C LEU A 101 -22.43 8.28 10.73
N ASP A 102 -21.84 8.86 9.69
CA ASP A 102 -20.40 9.06 9.52
C ASP A 102 -20.05 10.52 9.85
N VAL A 103 -19.02 10.69 10.69
CA VAL A 103 -18.63 11.97 11.28
C VAL A 103 -17.14 12.25 11.07
N LEU A 104 -16.86 13.29 10.30
CA LEU A 104 -15.51 13.81 10.05
C LEU A 104 -15.16 14.91 11.05
N CYS A 105 -14.04 14.70 11.75
CA CYS A 105 -13.42 15.63 12.71
C CYS A 105 -14.46 16.12 13.75
N PRO A 106 -14.96 15.24 14.62
CA PRO A 106 -15.96 15.61 15.62
C PRO A 106 -15.36 16.54 16.68
N THR A 107 -16.09 17.59 17.05
CA THR A 107 -15.73 18.47 18.18
C THR A 107 -16.06 17.81 19.52
N GLU A 108 -15.46 18.30 20.61
CA GLU A 108 -15.80 17.82 21.96
C GLU A 108 -17.30 17.97 22.30
N GLU A 109 -17.92 19.06 21.86
CA GLU A 109 -19.35 19.32 22.11
C GLU A 109 -20.24 18.32 21.36
N GLU A 110 -19.94 18.08 20.08
CA GLU A 110 -20.62 17.09 19.26
C GLU A 110 -20.43 15.68 19.84
N MET A 111 -19.21 15.32 20.28
CA MET A 111 -18.95 14.04 20.93
C MET A 111 -19.70 13.88 22.25
N ARG A 112 -19.75 14.92 23.11
CA ARG A 112 -20.54 14.90 24.35
C ARG A 112 -22.03 14.70 24.07
N LEU A 113 -22.55 15.35 23.03
CA LEU A 113 -23.94 15.20 22.61
C LEU A 113 -24.22 13.78 22.13
N LEU A 114 -23.42 13.27 21.18
CA LEU A 114 -23.57 11.91 20.65
C LEU A 114 -23.43 10.85 21.76
N SER A 115 -22.46 11.04 22.65
CA SER A 115 -22.25 10.15 23.79
C SER A 115 -23.46 10.08 24.71
N LYS A 116 -24.07 11.24 25.03
CA LYS A 116 -25.28 11.31 25.85
C LYS A 116 -26.51 10.74 25.16
N VAL A 117 -26.68 10.97 23.86
CA VAL A 117 -27.85 10.52 23.09
C VAL A 117 -27.84 9.01 22.88
N PHE A 118 -26.70 8.45 22.48
CA PHE A 118 -26.57 7.02 22.18
C PHE A 118 -26.12 6.17 23.37
N GLY A 119 -25.86 6.80 24.52
CA GLY A 119 -25.40 6.10 25.73
C GLY A 119 -24.01 5.48 25.56
N ILE A 120 -23.11 6.18 24.87
CA ILE A 120 -21.72 5.75 24.65
C ILE A 120 -20.97 5.89 25.97
N HIS A 121 -20.18 4.88 26.31
CA HIS A 121 -19.38 4.89 27.53
C HIS A 121 -18.34 6.02 27.48
N PRO A 122 -18.07 6.73 28.60
CA PRO A 122 -17.08 7.81 28.63
C PRO A 122 -15.69 7.40 28.14
N LEU A 123 -15.25 6.17 28.44
CA LEU A 123 -13.97 5.62 27.95
C LEU A 123 -13.91 5.55 26.41
N THR A 124 -15.00 5.13 25.75
CA THR A 124 -15.07 5.14 24.28
C THR A 124 -15.01 6.56 23.72
N THR A 125 -15.63 7.52 24.42
CA THR A 125 -15.61 8.93 24.02
C THR A 125 -14.20 9.52 24.15
N GLU A 126 -13.50 9.18 25.23
CA GLU A 126 -12.10 9.53 25.48
C GLU A 126 -11.18 8.92 24.40
N ASP A 127 -11.31 7.63 24.09
CA ASP A 127 -10.52 6.96 23.05
C ASP A 127 -10.64 7.64 21.69
N ILE A 128 -11.85 8.07 21.31
CA ILE A 128 -12.11 8.78 20.05
C ILE A 128 -11.47 10.17 20.07
N LEU A 129 -11.69 10.95 21.14
CA LEU A 129 -11.19 12.33 21.23
C LEU A 129 -9.66 12.41 21.39
N THR A 130 -9.05 11.42 22.03
CA THR A 130 -7.58 11.34 22.20
C THR A 130 -6.88 10.70 21.00
N GLU A 131 -7.64 10.32 19.97
CA GLU A 131 -7.14 9.64 18.77
C GLU A 131 -6.31 8.39 19.11
N GLU A 132 -6.83 7.52 19.98
CA GLU A 132 -6.18 6.27 20.36
C GLU A 132 -5.74 5.49 19.11
N THR A 133 -4.44 5.19 19.05
CA THR A 133 -3.76 4.62 17.89
C THR A 133 -3.74 3.09 17.91
N ARG A 134 -4.14 2.50 19.02
CA ARG A 134 -4.22 1.05 19.16
C ARG A 134 -5.45 0.51 18.44
N GLU A 135 -5.21 -0.43 17.55
CA GLU A 135 -6.28 -1.22 16.96
C GLU A 135 -6.81 -2.23 17.98
N LYS A 136 -8.11 -2.18 18.22
CA LYS A 136 -8.76 -2.98 19.27
C LYS A 136 -10.26 -3.10 18.99
N ILE A 137 -10.84 -4.13 19.58
CA ILE A 137 -12.29 -4.32 19.61
C ILE A 137 -12.72 -4.50 21.05
N GLU A 138 -13.70 -3.72 21.46
CA GLU A 138 -14.22 -3.71 22.82
C GLU A 138 -15.74 -3.91 22.79
N LEU A 139 -16.22 -4.87 23.57
CA LEU A 139 -17.63 -5.15 23.72
C LEU A 139 -18.18 -4.38 24.92
N PHE A 140 -19.19 -3.55 24.69
CA PHE A 140 -19.99 -2.92 25.73
C PHE A 140 -21.37 -3.57 25.80
N ARG A 141 -22.18 -3.15 26.77
CA ARG A 141 -23.52 -3.74 27.00
C ARG A 141 -24.50 -3.49 25.85
N ASN A 142 -24.38 -2.37 25.15
CA ASN A 142 -25.36 -1.93 24.14
C ASN A 142 -24.76 -1.76 22.74
N TYR A 143 -23.43 -1.82 22.63
CA TYR A 143 -22.71 -1.61 21.38
C TYR A 143 -21.34 -2.28 21.48
N TYR A 144 -20.64 -2.39 20.35
CA TYR A 144 -19.22 -2.68 20.33
C TYR A 144 -18.44 -1.58 19.61
N LEU A 145 -17.22 -1.34 20.08
CA LEU A 145 -16.28 -0.40 19.50
C LEU A 145 -15.26 -1.17 18.68
N VAL A 146 -15.03 -0.72 17.45
CA VAL A 146 -13.93 -1.12 16.60
C VAL A 146 -13.02 0.09 16.39
N CYS A 147 -11.78 0.00 16.87
CA CYS A 147 -10.72 0.93 16.51
C CYS A 147 -9.88 0.25 15.42
N PHE A 148 -9.90 0.81 14.22
CA PHE A 148 -9.18 0.27 13.07
C PHE A 148 -8.43 1.38 12.34
N ARG A 149 -7.26 1.06 11.77
CA ARG A 149 -6.44 2.06 11.09
C ARG A 149 -6.35 1.77 9.61
N SER A 150 -6.63 2.80 8.83
CA SER A 150 -6.25 2.89 7.44
C SER A 150 -5.00 3.76 7.28
N PHE A 151 -4.76 4.27 6.09
CA PHE A 151 -3.68 5.17 5.75
C PHE A 151 -4.10 6.11 4.61
N ASP A 152 -3.37 7.21 4.44
CA ASP A 152 -3.56 8.11 3.30
C ASP A 152 -3.15 7.42 1.99
N GLN A 153 -4.14 7.17 1.14
CA GLN A 153 -3.98 6.48 -0.13
C GLN A 153 -3.49 7.39 -1.26
N ASP A 154 -3.49 8.72 -1.10
CA ASP A 154 -3.11 9.64 -2.17
C ASP A 154 -1.59 9.64 -2.38
N PRO A 155 -1.08 9.17 -3.55
CA PRO A 155 0.35 9.14 -3.83
C PRO A 155 0.99 10.52 -3.96
N TYR A 156 0.19 11.55 -4.22
CA TYR A 156 0.65 12.94 -4.37
C TYR A 156 0.58 13.73 -3.07
N SER A 157 -0.06 13.18 -2.04
CA SER A 157 -0.18 13.80 -0.75
C SER A 157 1.16 13.76 0.01
N PRO A 158 1.55 14.85 0.70
CA PRO A 158 2.74 14.83 1.56
C PRO A 158 2.60 13.84 2.72
N THR A 159 1.36 13.47 3.08
CA THR A 159 1.03 12.52 4.14
C THR A 159 0.80 11.10 3.60
N HIS A 160 1.23 10.78 2.38
CA HIS A 160 1.07 9.44 1.79
C HIS A 160 1.58 8.32 2.72
N LEU A 161 0.77 7.28 2.92
CA LEU A 161 1.00 6.17 3.85
C LEU A 161 1.07 6.56 5.34
N GLU A 162 0.71 7.80 5.70
CA GLU A 162 0.49 8.14 7.10
C GLU A 162 -0.78 7.43 7.60
N PRO A 163 -0.73 6.81 8.79
CA PRO A 163 -1.88 6.06 9.27
C PRO A 163 -3.02 6.97 9.72
N LEU A 164 -4.24 6.55 9.39
CA LEU A 164 -5.49 7.25 9.66
C LEU A 164 -6.36 6.40 10.59
N ASN A 165 -6.80 6.96 11.72
CA ASN A 165 -7.66 6.25 12.66
C ASN A 165 -9.13 6.32 12.23
N MET A 166 -9.80 5.17 12.25
CA MET A 166 -11.24 5.04 12.06
C MET A 166 -11.85 4.32 13.27
N TYR A 167 -12.83 4.97 13.89
CA TYR A 167 -13.55 4.42 15.03
C TYR A 167 -14.97 4.08 14.58
N ILE A 168 -15.41 2.85 14.83
CA ILE A 168 -16.73 2.38 14.44
C ILE A 168 -17.44 1.91 15.69
N VAL A 169 -18.54 2.57 16.05
CA VAL A 169 -19.40 2.21 17.18
C VAL A 169 -20.65 1.58 16.59
N VAL A 170 -20.84 0.29 16.86
CA VAL A 170 -21.91 -0.50 16.25
C VAL A 170 -22.95 -0.86 17.29
N PHE A 171 -24.17 -0.39 17.07
CA PHE A 171 -25.36 -0.69 17.84
C PHE A 171 -26.19 -1.77 17.11
N ARG A 172 -27.24 -2.25 17.76
CA ARG A 172 -28.13 -3.27 17.17
C ARG A 172 -28.89 -2.74 15.95
N GLU A 173 -29.31 -1.48 15.97
CA GLU A 173 -30.11 -0.84 14.91
C GLU A 173 -29.32 0.18 14.05
N GLY A 174 -28.03 0.39 14.31
CA GLY A 174 -27.25 1.33 13.49
C GLY A 174 -25.79 1.48 13.88
N THR A 175 -25.07 2.29 13.11
CA THR A 175 -23.61 2.43 13.19
C THR A 175 -23.19 3.89 13.23
N LEU A 176 -22.22 4.23 14.08
CA LEU A 176 -21.52 5.51 14.04
C LEU A 176 -20.08 5.28 13.57
N SER A 177 -19.59 6.06 12.62
CA SER A 177 -18.17 6.10 12.26
C SER A 177 -17.58 7.48 12.53
N PHE A 178 -16.36 7.50 13.04
CA PHE A 178 -15.60 8.72 13.32
C PHE A 178 -14.21 8.62 12.70
N HIS A 179 -13.78 9.70 12.05
CA HIS A 179 -12.43 9.84 11.51
C HIS A 179 -12.01 11.32 11.53
N PHE A 180 -10.72 11.59 11.72
CA PHE A 180 -10.21 12.97 11.86
C PHE A 180 -9.59 13.53 10.58
N GLN A 181 -9.27 12.66 9.63
CA GLN A 181 -8.76 13.00 8.32
C GLN A 181 -9.74 12.54 7.24
N SER A 182 -9.73 13.21 6.08
CA SER A 182 -10.57 12.84 4.96
C SER A 182 -10.18 11.47 4.42
N THR A 183 -11.16 10.60 4.20
CA THR A 183 -10.93 9.26 3.63
C THR A 183 -12.07 8.85 2.70
N ASN A 184 -11.76 8.02 1.71
CA ASN A 184 -12.74 7.53 0.75
C ASN A 184 -13.52 6.31 1.26
N HIS A 185 -13.11 5.68 2.37
CA HIS A 185 -13.73 4.42 2.84
C HIS A 185 -15.24 4.54 3.07
N PRO A 186 -15.76 5.56 3.79
CA PRO A 186 -17.20 5.70 3.96
C PRO A 186 -17.94 5.89 2.63
N GLN A 187 -17.33 6.58 1.67
CA GLN A 187 -17.93 6.81 0.36
C GLN A 187 -17.95 5.54 -0.50
N ASN A 188 -16.88 4.75 -0.48
CA ASN A 188 -16.81 3.47 -1.18
C ASN A 188 -17.88 2.49 -0.67
N VAL A 189 -18.02 2.38 0.65
CA VAL A 189 -19.04 1.53 1.28
C VAL A 189 -20.45 2.01 0.93
N ARG A 190 -20.73 3.32 0.98
CA ARG A 190 -22.02 3.88 0.53
C ARG A 190 -22.32 3.56 -0.94
N ARG A 191 -21.31 3.63 -1.81
CA ARG A 191 -21.45 3.24 -3.23
C ARG A 191 -21.74 1.75 -3.38
N ARG A 192 -21.06 0.89 -2.61
CA ARG A 192 -21.29 -0.56 -2.58
C ARG A 192 -22.71 -0.89 -2.11
N ILE A 193 -23.19 -0.22 -1.07
CA ILE A 193 -24.59 -0.33 -0.59
C ILE A 193 -25.57 0.00 -1.71
N LYS A 194 -25.36 1.13 -2.41
CA LYS A 194 -26.24 1.55 -3.51
C LYS A 194 -26.28 0.53 -4.67
N GLN A 195 -25.15 -0.11 -4.97
CA GLN A 195 -25.03 -1.09 -6.04
C GLN A 195 -25.65 -2.45 -5.70
N LEU A 196 -25.61 -2.84 -4.43
CA LEU A 196 -26.02 -4.17 -3.97
C LEU A 196 -27.37 -4.18 -3.24
N ARG A 197 -28.06 -3.04 -3.10
CA ARG A 197 -29.28 -2.86 -2.30
C ARG A 197 -30.35 -3.94 -2.51
N ASP A 198 -30.49 -4.48 -3.71
CA ASP A 198 -31.49 -5.49 -4.05
C ASP A 198 -31.09 -6.93 -3.67
N TYR A 199 -29.80 -7.16 -3.36
CA TYR A 199 -29.21 -8.48 -3.12
C TYR A 199 -28.72 -8.68 -1.69
N ILE A 200 -28.42 -7.59 -0.96
CA ILE A 200 -27.90 -7.65 0.41
C ILE A 200 -28.88 -7.00 1.39
N ASN A 201 -29.01 -7.59 2.57
CA ASN A 201 -29.65 -6.93 3.69
C ASN A 201 -28.60 -6.10 4.44
N VAL A 202 -28.77 -4.77 4.45
CA VAL A 202 -27.81 -3.85 5.06
C VAL A 202 -28.14 -3.73 6.55
N THR A 203 -27.37 -4.44 7.39
CA THR A 203 -27.42 -4.36 8.84
C THR A 203 -26.26 -3.52 9.39
N SER A 204 -26.34 -3.09 10.66
CA SER A 204 -25.27 -2.32 11.32
C SER A 204 -23.93 -3.08 11.32
N ASP A 205 -23.98 -4.39 11.57
CA ASP A 205 -22.83 -5.28 11.50
C ASP A 205 -22.26 -5.42 10.09
N TRP A 206 -23.13 -5.47 9.08
CA TRP A 206 -22.68 -5.51 7.68
C TRP A 206 -21.93 -4.23 7.31
N ILE A 207 -22.38 -3.06 7.77
CA ILE A 207 -21.68 -1.78 7.56
C ILE A 207 -20.31 -1.80 8.23
N SER A 208 -20.22 -2.32 9.46
CA SER A 208 -18.93 -2.48 10.15
C SER A 208 -17.98 -3.40 9.39
N TYR A 209 -18.47 -4.57 8.96
CA TYR A 209 -17.74 -5.48 8.09
C TYR A 209 -17.24 -4.77 6.81
N ALA A 210 -18.14 -4.11 6.08
CA ALA A 210 -17.81 -3.47 4.82
C ALA A 210 -16.77 -2.35 4.96
N LEU A 211 -16.75 -1.63 6.09
CA LEU A 211 -15.70 -0.64 6.40
C LEU A 211 -14.35 -1.31 6.67
N ILE A 212 -14.32 -2.39 7.43
CA ILE A 212 -13.08 -3.16 7.70
C ILE A 212 -12.54 -3.77 6.40
N ASP A 213 -13.44 -4.29 5.56
CA ASP A 213 -13.15 -4.87 4.23
C ASP A 213 -12.53 -3.81 3.31
N ASP A 214 -13.17 -2.66 3.15
CA ASP A 214 -12.68 -1.58 2.28
C ASP A 214 -11.33 -1.00 2.75
N ILE A 215 -11.08 -0.98 4.08
CA ILE A 215 -9.76 -0.62 4.63
C ILE A 215 -8.73 -1.70 4.31
N THR A 216 -9.10 -2.98 4.40
CA THR A 216 -8.21 -4.11 4.11
C THR A 216 -7.85 -4.18 2.62
N ASP A 217 -8.82 -3.97 1.74
CA ASP A 217 -8.65 -3.99 0.29
C ASP A 217 -7.71 -2.87 -0.20
N ALA A 218 -7.66 -1.74 0.51
CA ALA A 218 -6.75 -0.64 0.17
C ALA A 218 -5.26 -1.05 0.22
N PHE A 219 -4.89 -2.09 0.97
CA PHE A 219 -3.52 -2.61 1.00
C PHE A 219 -3.15 -3.39 -0.26
N GLY A 220 -4.12 -4.01 -0.94
CA GLY A 220 -3.89 -4.90 -2.08
C GLY A 220 -3.05 -4.28 -3.20
N PRO A 221 -3.44 -3.12 -3.77
CA PRO A 221 -2.68 -2.48 -4.85
C PRO A 221 -1.24 -2.13 -4.46
N LEU A 222 -1.00 -1.76 -3.20
CA LEU A 222 0.35 -1.43 -2.71
C LEU A 222 1.22 -2.68 -2.57
N ILE A 223 0.65 -3.79 -2.08
CA ILE A 223 1.34 -5.07 -1.98
C ILE A 223 1.68 -5.60 -3.37
N GLN A 224 0.76 -5.49 -4.34
CA GLN A 224 1.01 -5.89 -5.72
C GLN A 224 2.12 -5.04 -6.36
N SER A 225 2.15 -3.72 -6.11
CA SER A 225 3.25 -2.86 -6.58
C SER A 225 4.59 -3.27 -5.97
N ILE A 226 4.61 -3.72 -4.70
CA ILE A 226 5.82 -4.22 -4.04
C ILE A 226 6.26 -5.54 -4.64
N GLU A 227 5.33 -6.47 -4.90
CA GLU A 227 5.62 -7.76 -5.53
C GLU A 227 6.38 -7.57 -6.85
N TYR A 228 5.82 -6.77 -7.77
CA TYR A 228 6.49 -6.46 -9.02
C TYR A 228 7.87 -5.82 -8.82
N GLU A 229 8.00 -4.91 -7.86
CA GLU A 229 9.29 -4.24 -7.60
C GLU A 229 10.34 -5.19 -7.02
N VAL A 230 9.93 -6.11 -6.14
CA VAL A 230 10.79 -7.12 -5.52
C VAL A 230 11.28 -8.11 -6.55
N ASP A 231 10.39 -8.62 -7.41
CA ASP A 231 10.75 -9.55 -8.49
C ASP A 231 11.74 -8.91 -9.46
N ASN A 232 11.48 -7.65 -9.85
CA ASN A 232 12.39 -6.87 -10.69
C ASN A 232 13.77 -6.70 -10.02
N ILE A 233 13.82 -6.43 -8.72
CA ILE A 233 15.08 -6.30 -7.98
C ILE A 233 15.82 -7.64 -7.95
N ASP A 234 15.14 -8.75 -7.67
CA ASP A 234 15.77 -10.08 -7.56
C ASP A 234 16.36 -10.53 -8.92
N GLU A 235 15.66 -10.26 -10.02
CA GLU A 235 16.16 -10.52 -11.38
C GLU A 235 17.35 -9.63 -11.74
N LEU A 236 17.26 -8.32 -11.48
CA LEU A 236 18.34 -7.38 -11.81
C LEU A 236 19.62 -7.70 -11.05
N VAL A 237 19.54 -8.08 -9.78
CA VAL A 237 20.71 -8.49 -8.96
C VAL A 237 21.49 -9.64 -9.60
N LEU A 238 20.90 -10.46 -10.45
CA LEU A 238 21.60 -11.54 -11.15
C LEU A 238 22.25 -11.12 -12.47
N ILE A 239 21.77 -10.05 -13.10
CA ILE A 239 22.08 -9.70 -14.50
C ILE A 239 22.81 -8.35 -14.64
N LEU A 240 22.88 -7.56 -13.56
CA LEU A 240 23.32 -6.15 -13.60
C LEU A 240 24.70 -5.92 -14.23
N SER A 241 24.71 -4.96 -15.15
CA SER A 241 25.89 -4.36 -15.76
C SER A 241 26.55 -3.34 -14.80
N PRO A 242 27.88 -3.12 -14.83
CA PRO A 242 28.61 -2.28 -13.88
C PRO A 242 28.13 -0.81 -13.73
N ASN A 243 27.37 -0.29 -14.70
CA ASN A 243 26.97 1.12 -14.75
C ASN A 243 25.75 1.47 -13.88
N ASP A 244 24.93 0.50 -13.47
CA ASP A 244 23.66 0.75 -12.75
C ASP A 244 23.77 0.56 -11.22
N ARG A 245 25.00 0.49 -10.70
CA ARG A 245 25.26 0.00 -9.33
C ARG A 245 24.78 0.90 -8.19
N SER A 246 24.90 2.22 -8.31
CA SER A 246 24.49 3.13 -7.22
C SER A 246 22.98 3.22 -7.08
N ASP A 247 22.24 2.98 -8.16
CA ASP A 247 20.79 3.08 -8.16
C ASP A 247 20.13 1.86 -7.49
N MET A 248 20.75 0.69 -7.63
CA MET A 248 20.21 -0.57 -7.09
C MET A 248 20.13 -0.63 -5.57
N LEU A 249 21.16 -0.19 -4.83
CA LEU A 249 21.09 -0.14 -3.36
C LEU A 249 20.00 0.83 -2.88
N ARG A 250 19.83 1.95 -3.58
CA ARG A 250 18.79 2.93 -3.27
C ARG A 250 17.40 2.36 -3.56
N ARG A 251 17.25 1.65 -4.68
CA ARG A 251 16.00 0.98 -5.08
C ARG A 251 15.60 -0.09 -4.07
N ILE A 252 16.55 -0.97 -3.69
CA ILE A 252 16.36 -1.97 -2.62
C ILE A 252 15.96 -1.31 -1.31
N GLY A 253 16.68 -0.27 -0.87
CA GLY A 253 16.38 0.45 0.37
C GLY A 253 14.99 1.10 0.36
N THR A 254 14.59 1.69 -0.76
CA THR A 254 13.28 2.34 -0.91
C THR A 254 12.15 1.32 -0.90
N CYS A 255 12.30 0.21 -1.63
CA CYS A 255 11.34 -0.88 -1.64
C CYS A 255 11.20 -1.48 -0.23
N ARG A 256 12.32 -1.77 0.45
CA ARG A 256 12.31 -2.27 1.84
C ARG A 256 11.59 -1.31 2.79
N LYS A 257 11.80 0.00 2.66
CA LYS A 257 11.09 1.00 3.47
C LYS A 257 9.57 0.91 3.27
N LYS A 258 9.09 0.72 2.03
CA LYS A 258 7.67 0.51 1.74
C LYS A 258 7.14 -0.78 2.38
N VAL A 259 7.85 -1.89 2.24
CA VAL A 259 7.49 -3.18 2.88
C VAL A 259 7.37 -3.04 4.39
N MET A 260 8.35 -2.39 5.04
CA MET A 260 8.33 -2.18 6.50
C MET A 260 7.21 -1.23 6.92
N GLY A 261 6.92 -0.20 6.12
CA GLY A 261 5.79 0.69 6.34
C GLY A 261 4.47 -0.06 6.34
N LEU A 262 4.23 -0.90 5.32
CA LEU A 262 3.01 -1.70 5.25
C LEU A 262 2.93 -2.75 6.36
N LEU A 263 4.01 -3.46 6.70
CA LEU A 263 4.01 -4.41 7.83
C LEU A 263 3.62 -3.72 9.14
N ARG A 264 4.11 -2.50 9.38
CA ARG A 264 3.75 -1.72 10.57
C ARG A 264 2.27 -1.33 10.57
N LEU A 265 1.73 -0.94 9.41
CA LEU A 265 0.31 -0.62 9.26
C LEU A 265 -0.57 -1.85 9.42
N MET A 266 -0.16 -3.00 8.87
CA MET A 266 -0.90 -4.27 8.90
C MET A 266 -0.90 -4.95 10.27
N GLY A 267 0.19 -4.83 11.03
CA GLY A 267 0.34 -5.22 12.43
C GLY A 267 -0.69 -6.19 13.00
N ASN A 268 -1.37 -5.78 14.07
CA ASN A 268 -2.28 -6.63 14.83
C ASN A 268 -3.69 -6.75 14.21
N LYS A 269 -3.91 -6.27 12.98
CA LYS A 269 -5.24 -6.26 12.35
C LYS A 269 -5.87 -7.65 12.30
N ALA A 270 -5.09 -8.66 11.91
CA ALA A 270 -5.56 -10.04 11.83
C ALA A 270 -6.05 -10.57 13.18
N ASP A 271 -5.33 -10.26 14.27
CA ASP A 271 -5.70 -10.68 15.62
C ASP A 271 -6.94 -9.93 16.13
N VAL A 272 -7.08 -8.65 15.76
CA VAL A 272 -8.26 -7.83 16.08
C VAL A 272 -9.50 -8.40 15.38
N VAL A 273 -9.43 -8.64 14.07
CA VAL A 273 -10.54 -9.23 13.29
C VAL A 273 -10.87 -10.64 13.77
N LYS A 274 -9.87 -11.49 14.04
CA LYS A 274 -10.05 -12.80 14.66
C LYS A 274 -10.77 -12.70 16.00
N GLY A 275 -10.40 -11.70 16.80
CA GLY A 275 -11.02 -11.42 18.09
C GLY A 275 -12.50 -11.08 17.97
N LEU A 276 -12.92 -10.40 16.90
CA LEU A 276 -14.33 -10.12 16.59
C LEU A 276 -15.04 -11.36 16.08
N ALA A 277 -14.49 -12.04 15.08
CA ALA A 277 -15.07 -13.24 14.48
C ALA A 277 -15.35 -14.31 15.54
N LYS A 278 -14.40 -14.53 16.47
CA LYS A 278 -14.58 -15.47 17.58
C LYS A 278 -15.75 -15.09 18.48
N ARG A 279 -15.92 -13.81 18.81
CA ARG A 279 -17.00 -13.31 19.68
C ARG A 279 -18.37 -13.39 19.02
N CYS A 280 -18.44 -13.34 17.68
CA CYS A 280 -19.66 -13.62 16.93
C CYS A 280 -20.13 -15.07 17.16
N ASN A 281 -19.20 -16.03 17.12
CA ASN A 281 -19.49 -17.46 17.31
C ASN A 281 -19.87 -17.84 18.75
N GLU A 282 -19.54 -17.00 19.74
CA GLU A 282 -19.92 -17.22 21.15
C GLU A 282 -21.36 -16.75 21.46
N ASN A 283 -22.14 -16.37 20.43
CA ASN A 283 -23.53 -15.90 20.51
C ASN A 283 -23.74 -14.78 21.56
N TRP A 284 -22.79 -13.87 21.66
CA TRP A 284 -22.99 -12.65 22.43
C TRP A 284 -24.12 -11.83 21.81
N SER A 285 -25.10 -11.38 22.62
CA SER A 285 -26.30 -10.71 22.11
C SER A 285 -26.04 -9.40 21.34
N ILE A 286 -24.84 -8.83 21.50
CA ILE A 286 -24.39 -7.59 20.86
C ILE A 286 -23.35 -7.86 19.76
N ALA A 287 -22.81 -9.08 19.68
CA ALA A 287 -21.87 -9.43 18.63
C ALA A 287 -22.60 -9.66 17.31
N PRO A 288 -21.93 -9.46 16.16
CA PRO A 288 -22.51 -9.70 14.85
C PRO A 288 -23.19 -11.07 14.74
N LYS A 289 -24.33 -11.13 14.05
CA LYS A 289 -25.03 -12.41 13.74
C LYS A 289 -24.04 -13.37 13.06
N SER A 290 -24.22 -14.67 13.27
CA SER A 290 -23.29 -15.74 12.81
C SER A 290 -22.87 -15.63 11.34
N ASP A 291 -23.74 -15.12 10.46
CA ASP A 291 -23.47 -14.96 9.03
C ASP A 291 -22.34 -13.94 8.77
N ILE A 292 -22.23 -12.89 9.59
CA ILE A 292 -21.13 -11.90 9.51
C ILE A 292 -19.80 -12.50 9.97
N GLY A 293 -19.82 -13.48 10.88
CA GLY A 293 -18.63 -14.17 11.36
C GLY A 293 -17.84 -14.86 10.23
N LEU A 294 -18.53 -15.36 9.20
CA LEU A 294 -17.91 -15.95 8.01
C LEU A 294 -17.18 -14.88 7.19
N TYR A 295 -17.81 -13.73 6.93
CA TYR A 295 -17.17 -12.63 6.20
C TYR A 295 -15.96 -12.04 6.94
N LEU A 296 -16.03 -11.96 8.28
CA LEU A 296 -14.88 -11.52 9.09
C LEU A 296 -13.72 -12.53 9.07
N SER A 297 -14.03 -13.83 8.96
CA SER A 297 -13.00 -14.87 8.86
C SER A 297 -12.29 -14.81 7.51
N ASP A 298 -13.00 -14.47 6.43
CA ASP A 298 -12.41 -14.21 5.11
C ASP A 298 -11.43 -13.01 5.14
N ILE A 299 -11.84 -11.87 5.72
CA ILE A 299 -10.96 -10.72 5.95
C ILE A 299 -9.73 -11.12 6.76
N GLN A 300 -9.91 -11.92 7.80
CA GLN A 300 -8.80 -12.38 8.63
C GLN A 300 -7.78 -13.17 7.80
N ASP A 301 -8.23 -14.09 6.95
CA ASP A 301 -7.38 -14.88 6.07
C ASP A 301 -6.67 -14.00 5.03
N HIS A 302 -7.35 -12.99 4.49
CA HIS A 302 -6.75 -11.97 3.62
C HIS A 302 -5.64 -11.19 4.33
N LEU A 303 -5.87 -10.69 5.55
CA LEU A 303 -4.86 -9.98 6.33
C LEU A 303 -3.64 -10.85 6.66
N ILE A 304 -3.88 -12.12 7.02
CA ILE A 304 -2.80 -13.09 7.29
C ILE A 304 -1.97 -13.31 6.01
N THR A 305 -2.62 -13.56 4.89
CA THR A 305 -1.97 -13.82 3.60
C THR A 305 -1.15 -12.62 3.15
N MET A 306 -1.73 -11.41 3.19
CA MET A 306 -1.04 -10.16 2.85
C MET A 306 0.19 -9.92 3.75
N THR A 307 0.07 -10.19 5.05
CA THR A 307 1.19 -10.07 6.00
C THR A 307 2.29 -11.09 5.71
N GLN A 308 1.92 -12.33 5.36
CA GLN A 308 2.87 -13.38 4.96
C GLN A 308 3.61 -13.00 3.67
N ASN A 309 2.91 -12.45 2.68
CA ASN A 309 3.51 -11.96 1.43
C ASN A 309 4.52 -10.85 1.69
N LEU A 310 4.20 -9.86 2.52
CA LEU A 310 5.16 -8.81 2.90
C LEU A 310 6.39 -9.36 3.62
N ASN A 311 6.22 -10.34 4.52
CA ASN A 311 7.35 -11.01 5.16
C ASN A 311 8.18 -11.82 4.17
N HIS A 312 7.56 -12.41 3.15
CA HIS A 312 8.26 -13.09 2.07
C HIS A 312 9.08 -12.11 1.23
N TYR A 313 8.50 -10.97 0.85
CA TYR A 313 9.16 -9.90 0.11
C TYR A 313 10.32 -9.28 0.89
N GLU A 314 10.20 -9.09 2.20
CA GLU A 314 11.32 -8.66 3.05
C GLU A 314 12.51 -9.62 2.97
N LYS A 315 12.25 -10.93 3.04
CA LYS A 315 13.28 -11.96 2.96
C LYS A 315 13.97 -11.97 1.61
N ILE A 316 13.21 -11.83 0.52
CA ILE A 316 13.79 -11.71 -0.83
C ILE A 316 14.68 -10.47 -0.87
N LEU A 317 14.18 -9.29 -0.53
CA LEU A 317 14.97 -8.05 -0.53
C LEU A 317 16.23 -8.14 0.33
N SER A 318 16.15 -8.78 1.50
CA SER A 318 17.30 -9.01 2.39
C SER A 318 18.35 -9.89 1.72
N ARG A 319 17.93 -10.98 1.07
CA ARG A 319 18.81 -11.85 0.29
C ARG A 319 19.38 -11.15 -0.93
N SER A 320 18.57 -10.43 -1.72
CA SER A 320 19.02 -9.71 -2.91
C SER A 320 20.02 -8.61 -2.53
N HIS A 321 19.84 -7.94 -1.40
CA HIS A 321 20.82 -7.00 -0.85
C HIS A 321 22.17 -7.68 -0.55
N SER A 322 22.17 -8.84 0.12
CA SER A 322 23.39 -9.60 0.39
C SER A 322 24.06 -10.12 -0.88
N ASN A 323 23.28 -10.67 -1.82
CA ASN A 323 23.78 -11.16 -3.11
C ASN A 323 24.44 -10.03 -3.91
N TYR A 324 23.82 -8.86 -3.93
CA TYR A 324 24.34 -7.69 -4.62
C TYR A 324 25.68 -7.21 -4.05
N LEU A 325 25.81 -7.15 -2.72
CA LEU A 325 27.10 -6.81 -2.09
C LEU A 325 28.18 -7.87 -2.37
N ALA A 326 27.82 -9.14 -2.40
CA ALA A 326 28.74 -10.22 -2.75
C ALA A 326 29.23 -10.10 -4.19
N GLN A 327 28.33 -9.79 -5.14
CA GLN A 327 28.69 -9.56 -6.53
C GLN A 327 29.65 -8.38 -6.69
N ILE A 328 29.38 -7.25 -6.04
CA ILE A 328 30.32 -6.11 -6.02
C ILE A 328 31.70 -6.54 -5.51
N SER A 329 31.74 -7.35 -4.45
CA SER A 329 33.00 -7.84 -3.89
C SER A 329 33.76 -8.71 -4.89
N ILE A 330 33.08 -9.63 -5.59
CA ILE A 330 33.70 -10.49 -6.61
C ILE A 330 34.27 -9.63 -7.74
N GLU A 331 33.49 -8.70 -8.26
CA GLU A 331 33.92 -7.83 -9.36
C GLU A 331 35.06 -6.90 -8.95
N MET A 332 35.08 -6.40 -7.71
CA MET A 332 36.21 -5.62 -7.17
C MET A 332 37.46 -6.48 -7.04
N THR A 333 37.33 -7.73 -6.59
CA THR A 333 38.44 -8.69 -6.56
C THR A 333 38.96 -8.96 -7.97
N ASP A 334 38.09 -9.16 -8.96
CA ASP A 334 38.48 -9.37 -10.36
C ASP A 334 39.17 -8.14 -10.95
N ALA A 335 38.65 -6.93 -10.70
CA ALA A 335 39.28 -5.68 -11.12
C ALA A 335 40.67 -5.51 -10.47
N ASN A 336 40.80 -5.82 -9.18
CA ASN A 336 42.09 -5.79 -8.48
C ASN A 336 43.07 -6.82 -9.05
N ASN A 337 42.61 -8.01 -9.42
CA ASN A 337 43.43 -9.03 -10.07
C ASN A 337 43.92 -8.56 -11.44
N GLN A 338 43.07 -7.90 -12.23
CA GLN A 338 43.46 -7.31 -13.52
C GLN A 338 44.47 -6.17 -13.34
N ILE A 339 44.25 -5.28 -12.36
CA ILE A 339 45.21 -4.22 -12.02
C ILE A 339 46.55 -4.82 -11.61
N ASN A 340 46.54 -5.84 -10.76
CA ASN A 340 47.76 -6.55 -10.34
C ASN A 340 48.47 -7.23 -11.51
N ASP A 341 47.74 -7.81 -12.47
CA ASP A 341 48.32 -8.40 -13.69
C ASP A 341 48.98 -7.33 -14.58
N VAL A 342 48.30 -6.20 -14.82
CA VAL A 342 48.85 -5.08 -15.59
C VAL A 342 50.07 -4.47 -14.88
N LEU A 343 49.99 -4.28 -13.57
CA LEU A 343 51.09 -3.76 -12.75
C LEU A 343 52.30 -4.70 -12.77
N SER A 344 52.07 -6.01 -12.68
CA SER A 344 53.11 -7.03 -12.78
C SER A 344 53.84 -6.95 -14.12
N LYS A 345 53.10 -6.83 -15.23
CA LYS A 345 53.67 -6.66 -16.58
C LYS A 345 54.48 -5.37 -16.71
N LEU A 346 53.98 -4.25 -16.21
CA LEU A 346 54.69 -2.97 -16.25
C LEU A 346 55.96 -2.99 -15.38
N THR A 347 55.90 -3.62 -14.21
CA THR A 347 57.04 -3.78 -13.31
C THR A 347 58.11 -4.68 -13.92
N ALA A 348 57.72 -5.73 -14.63
CA ALA A 348 58.64 -6.58 -15.37
C ALA A 348 59.39 -5.81 -16.46
N LEU A 349 58.69 -4.98 -17.25
CA LEU A 349 59.31 -4.08 -18.22
C LEU A 349 60.24 -3.06 -17.56
N GLY A 350 59.80 -2.43 -16.46
CA GLY A 350 60.62 -1.49 -15.69
C GLY A 350 61.91 -2.11 -15.16
N THR A 351 61.85 -3.35 -14.69
CA THR A 351 63.01 -4.10 -14.17
C THR A 351 64.08 -4.34 -15.25
N VAL A 352 63.67 -4.51 -16.51
CA VAL A 352 64.61 -4.65 -17.65
C VAL A 352 65.15 -3.29 -18.11
N LEU A 353 64.31 -2.27 -18.18
CA LEU A 353 64.67 -0.96 -18.72
C LEU A 353 65.52 -0.10 -17.77
N VAL A 354 65.26 -0.14 -16.46
CA VAL A 354 65.94 0.74 -15.48
C VAL A 354 67.47 0.51 -15.44
N PRO A 355 67.99 -0.73 -15.31
CA PRO A 355 69.44 -0.96 -15.33
C PRO A 355 70.07 -0.65 -16.70
N MET A 356 69.33 -0.90 -17.77
CA MET A 356 69.78 -0.60 -19.14
C MET A 356 69.99 0.91 -19.32
N ASN A 357 69.02 1.72 -18.85
CA ASN A 357 69.10 3.18 -18.88
C ASN A 357 70.23 3.71 -17.98
N LEU A 358 70.51 3.06 -16.85
CA LEU A 358 71.64 3.44 -15.98
C LEU A 358 72.98 3.30 -16.70
N ILE A 359 73.19 2.17 -17.41
CA ILE A 359 74.44 1.94 -18.17
C ILE A 359 74.57 2.96 -19.30
N THR A 360 73.53 3.19 -20.09
CA THR A 360 73.59 4.22 -21.15
C THR A 360 73.78 5.62 -20.58
N GLY A 361 73.20 5.91 -19.41
CA GLY A 361 73.36 7.19 -18.71
C GLY A 361 74.79 7.43 -18.25
N LEU A 362 75.44 6.44 -17.61
CA LEU A 362 76.83 6.53 -17.16
C LEU A 362 77.82 6.78 -18.30
N TRP A 363 77.63 6.12 -19.45
CA TRP A 363 78.46 6.32 -20.66
C TRP A 363 78.07 7.55 -21.49
N GLY A 364 76.95 8.21 -21.17
CA GLY A 364 76.54 9.48 -21.75
C GLY A 364 76.99 10.72 -20.97
N MET A 365 77.69 10.53 -19.83
CA MET A 365 78.21 11.63 -19.01
C MET A 365 79.40 12.31 -19.68
N ASN A 366 79.54 13.63 -19.50
CA ASN A 366 80.69 14.40 -19.97
C ASN A 366 81.91 14.23 -19.03
N VAL A 367 82.28 12.99 -18.74
CA VAL A 367 83.43 12.58 -17.92
C VAL A 367 84.23 11.55 -18.71
N HIS A 368 85.53 11.45 -18.48
CA HIS A 368 86.37 10.46 -19.16
C HIS A 368 85.91 9.04 -18.81
N VAL A 369 85.36 8.34 -19.81
CA VAL A 369 84.82 6.97 -19.67
C VAL A 369 85.79 5.94 -20.24
N PRO A 370 85.82 4.70 -19.72
CA PRO A 370 86.66 3.63 -20.24
C PRO A 370 86.39 3.38 -21.74
N GLY A 371 87.44 3.44 -22.57
CA GLY A 371 87.35 3.24 -24.01
C GLY A 371 87.20 4.51 -24.86
N MET A 372 87.20 5.70 -24.24
CA MET A 372 87.08 6.99 -24.93
C MET A 372 88.27 7.32 -25.86
N ASP A 373 89.47 6.83 -25.54
CA ASP A 373 90.70 7.11 -26.30
C ASP A 373 90.94 6.15 -27.50
N ASP A 374 90.18 5.06 -27.61
CA ASP A 374 90.28 4.06 -28.69
C ASP A 374 89.34 4.41 -29.86
N GLN A 375 89.72 5.43 -30.65
CA GLN A 375 88.88 5.98 -31.73
C GLN A 375 88.82 5.11 -33.01
N THR A 376 89.76 4.18 -33.21
CA THR A 376 89.89 3.43 -34.47
C THR A 376 89.10 2.12 -34.51
N THR A 377 88.74 1.56 -33.35
CA THR A 377 88.37 0.13 -33.30
C THR A 377 86.91 -0.15 -32.90
N TYR A 378 86.12 0.81 -32.41
CA TYR A 378 84.71 0.65 -31.95
C TYR A 378 84.44 -0.57 -31.03
N ARG A 379 85.49 -1.24 -30.50
CA ARG A 379 85.38 -2.52 -29.76
C ARG A 379 84.61 -2.36 -28.47
N TRP A 380 84.86 -1.26 -27.77
CA TRP A 380 84.14 -0.90 -26.54
C TRP A 380 82.67 -0.61 -26.80
N PHE A 381 82.35 0.12 -27.87
CA PHE A 381 80.97 0.38 -28.28
C PHE A 381 80.21 -0.91 -28.62
N GLY A 382 80.81 -1.79 -29.43
CA GLY A 382 80.23 -3.10 -29.74
C GLY A 382 80.10 -4.01 -28.52
N GLY A 383 81.06 -3.96 -27.59
CA GLY A 383 81.02 -4.71 -26.33
C GLY A 383 79.87 -4.27 -25.41
N ILE A 384 79.66 -2.96 -25.25
CA ILE A 384 78.55 -2.40 -24.46
C ILE A 384 77.21 -2.80 -25.08
N ILE A 385 77.05 -2.64 -26.40
CA ILE A 385 75.83 -3.09 -27.10
C ILE A 385 75.61 -4.58 -26.91
N GLY A 386 76.65 -5.40 -27.05
CA GLY A 386 76.58 -6.84 -26.85
C GLY A 386 76.10 -7.21 -25.45
N VAL A 387 76.63 -6.55 -24.41
CA VAL A 387 76.21 -6.74 -23.01
C VAL A 387 74.77 -6.28 -22.79
N LEU A 388 74.36 -5.13 -23.33
CA LEU A 388 73.00 -4.62 -23.20
C LEU A 388 71.99 -5.54 -23.89
N VAL A 389 72.29 -6.04 -25.09
CA VAL A 389 71.44 -6.99 -25.81
C VAL A 389 71.36 -8.32 -25.05
N ALA A 390 72.49 -8.85 -24.56
CA ALA A 390 72.50 -10.07 -23.75
C ALA A 390 71.68 -9.90 -22.45
N PHE A 391 71.81 -8.75 -21.78
CA PHE A 391 71.04 -8.43 -20.59
C PHE A 391 69.54 -8.29 -20.90
N ALA A 392 69.17 -7.61 -21.99
CA ALA A 392 67.78 -7.46 -22.40
C ALA A 392 67.14 -8.82 -22.72
N LEU A 393 67.85 -9.70 -23.43
CA LEU A 393 67.38 -11.06 -23.72
C LEU A 393 67.24 -11.91 -22.45
N ALA A 394 68.25 -11.88 -21.56
CA ALA A 394 68.22 -12.61 -20.30
C ALA A 394 67.11 -12.11 -19.36
N GLY A 395 66.97 -10.79 -19.23
CA GLY A 395 65.94 -10.13 -18.43
C GLY A 395 64.54 -10.39 -18.96
N SER A 396 64.34 -10.30 -20.27
CA SER A 396 63.05 -10.62 -20.91
C SER A 396 62.69 -12.10 -20.77
N TYR A 397 63.65 -13.01 -20.92
CA TYR A 397 63.44 -14.44 -20.70
C TYR A 397 63.09 -14.76 -19.25
N LEU A 398 63.80 -14.15 -18.29
CA LEU A 398 63.52 -14.32 -16.86
C LEU A 398 62.13 -13.78 -16.50
N ALA A 399 61.77 -12.60 -16.98
CA ALA A 399 60.45 -12.00 -16.81
C ALA A 399 59.35 -12.88 -17.42
N TYR A 400 59.54 -13.37 -18.64
CA TYR A 400 58.60 -14.29 -19.30
C TYR A 400 58.42 -15.59 -18.50
N LYS A 401 59.51 -16.18 -18.01
CA LYS A 401 59.48 -17.41 -17.21
C LYS A 401 58.77 -17.20 -15.86
N LEU A 402 59.00 -16.07 -15.19
CA LEU A 402 58.33 -15.70 -13.94
C LEU A 402 56.83 -15.44 -14.15
N MET A 403 56.44 -14.77 -15.23
CA MET A 403 55.03 -14.52 -15.54
C MET A 403 54.27 -15.79 -15.95
N ARG A 404 54.95 -16.77 -16.57
CA ARG A 404 54.32 -18.03 -17.02
C ARG A 404 54.22 -19.09 -15.92
N ASN A 405 55.10 -19.07 -14.93
CA ASN A 405 55.03 -19.92 -13.74
C ASN A 405 54.72 -19.06 -12.51
N PRO A 406 53.47 -18.59 -12.33
CA PRO A 406 53.06 -18.12 -11.02
C PRO A 406 53.18 -19.33 -10.09
N ARG A 407 54.12 -19.29 -9.13
CA ARG A 407 54.18 -20.30 -8.08
C ARG A 407 52.81 -20.31 -7.39
N GLN A 408 52.16 -21.48 -7.40
CA GLN A 408 50.96 -21.76 -6.61
C GLN A 408 51.19 -21.45 -5.13
#